data_AF-A0A962RD59-F1
#
_entry.id   AF-A0A962RD59-F1
#
_cell.length_a   1.000
_cell.length_b   1.000
_cell.length_c   1.000
_cell.angle_alpha   90.00
_cell.angle_beta   90.00
_cell.angle_gamma   90.00
#
_symmetry.space_group_name_H-M   'P 1'
#
loop_
_entity.id
_entity.type
_entity.pdbx_description
1 polymer ?
#
loop_
_entity_poly.entity_id
_entity_poly.type
_entity_poly.pdbx_seq_one_letter_code
_entity_poly.pdbx_strand_id
1 'polypeptide(L)'
;FLVLHGDQFDSVVCCAGWLSRLGSTAYEWLLELNHVVSFFRRKAGLPYWSLAAYLKHKVKNAVQYISNFEECVAYEAKKRKVDGVVCGHIHRAEIREMEGTLYCNCGDWVESNTALVEHMDGRLELIHWSQEKLVKRELSAVA
;
A
#
# COMPACT_ATOMS: atom_id res chain seq x y z
N PHE A 1 -7.77 3.06 21.23
CA PHE A 1 -6.88 3.13 20.05
C PHE A 1 -5.46 3.51 20.45
N LEU A 2 -4.47 2.98 19.72
CA LEU A 2 -3.05 3.32 19.83
C LEU A 2 -2.63 4.16 18.63
N VAL A 3 -1.95 5.28 18.84
CA VAL A 3 -1.44 6.14 17.75
C VAL A 3 0.07 6.07 17.72
N LEU A 4 0.65 5.69 16.59
CA LEU A 4 2.08 5.44 16.44
C LEU A 4 2.66 6.17 15.23
N HIS A 5 3.94 6.51 15.33
CA HIS A 5 4.74 6.85 14.17
C HIS A 5 5.32 5.55 13.60
N GLY A 6 5.22 5.36 12.28
CA GLY A 6 5.51 4.07 11.65
C GLY A 6 7.01 3.74 11.53
N ASP A 7 7.88 4.75 11.61
CA ASP A 7 9.34 4.60 11.64
C ASP A 7 9.84 3.62 12.71
N GLN A 8 9.10 3.48 13.82
CA GLN A 8 9.38 2.54 14.90
C GLN A 8 9.41 1.07 14.46
N PHE A 9 8.80 0.74 13.31
CA PHE A 9 8.66 -0.63 12.84
C PHE A 9 9.60 -1.00 11.71
N ASP A 10 10.40 -0.08 11.16
CA ASP A 10 11.29 -0.31 10.01
C ASP A 10 12.24 -1.52 10.17
N SER A 11 12.64 -1.84 11.40
CA SER A 11 13.52 -2.97 11.70
C SER A 11 12.82 -4.33 11.86
N VAL A 12 11.49 -4.36 12.00
CA VAL A 12 10.71 -5.55 12.42
C VAL A 12 9.99 -6.22 11.23
N VAL A 13 9.99 -5.55 10.08
CA VAL A 13 9.24 -5.86 8.85
C VAL A 13 9.76 -7.12 8.11
N CYS A 14 9.64 -8.31 8.71
CA CYS A 14 10.05 -9.59 8.12
C CYS A 14 9.07 -10.73 8.45
N CYS A 15 7.89 -10.82 7.83
CA CYS A 15 7.13 -12.05 7.55
C CYS A 15 5.75 -11.74 6.93
N ALA A 16 5.45 -12.30 5.75
CA ALA A 16 4.09 -12.36 5.19
C ALA A 16 4.04 -13.42 4.06
N GLY A 17 3.33 -14.54 4.30
CA GLY A 17 3.36 -15.73 3.45
C GLY A 17 2.42 -15.69 2.22
N TRP A 18 1.31 -14.96 2.27
CA TRP A 18 0.32 -14.90 1.18
C TRP A 18 0.81 -14.08 -0.02
N LEU A 19 1.72 -13.16 0.24
CA LEU A 19 2.33 -12.30 -0.77
C LEU A 19 3.17 -13.04 -1.82
N SER A 20 3.68 -14.21 -1.42
CA SER A 20 4.37 -15.13 -2.31
C SER A 20 3.49 -15.57 -3.49
N ARG A 21 2.16 -15.64 -3.30
CA ARG A 21 1.21 -16.09 -4.33
C ARG A 21 0.90 -15.00 -5.35
N LEU A 22 0.70 -13.75 -4.91
CA LEU A 22 0.49 -12.60 -5.80
C LEU A 22 1.73 -12.28 -6.65
N GLY A 23 2.93 -12.43 -6.08
CA GLY A 23 4.18 -12.27 -6.81
C GLY A 23 4.37 -13.30 -7.94
N SER A 24 3.77 -14.47 -7.84
CA SER A 24 3.86 -15.52 -8.87
C SER A 24 3.05 -15.16 -10.12
N THR A 25 1.83 -14.67 -9.97
CA THR A 25 1.01 -14.24 -11.11
C THR A 25 1.62 -13.02 -11.80
N ALA A 26 2.08 -12.02 -11.05
CA ALA A 26 2.74 -10.84 -11.63
C ALA A 26 4.04 -11.19 -12.39
N TYR A 27 4.73 -12.28 -12.00
CA TYR A 27 5.93 -12.75 -12.66
C TYR A 27 5.65 -13.33 -14.06
N GLU A 28 4.57 -14.07 -14.23
CA GLU A 28 4.17 -14.62 -15.53
C GLU A 28 3.89 -13.50 -16.54
N TRP A 29 3.15 -12.47 -16.12
CA TRP A 29 2.90 -11.28 -16.95
C TRP A 29 4.17 -10.50 -17.30
N LEU A 30 5.10 -10.35 -16.35
CA LEU A 30 6.38 -9.69 -16.59
C LEU A 30 7.25 -10.44 -17.59
N LEU A 31 7.22 -11.78 -17.61
CA LEU A 31 7.96 -12.58 -18.58
C LEU A 31 7.49 -12.34 -20.01
N GLU A 32 6.18 -12.22 -20.24
CA GLU A 32 5.63 -11.89 -21.56
C GLU A 32 6.07 -10.49 -22.00
N LEU A 33 6.04 -9.52 -21.08
CA LEU A 33 6.46 -8.14 -21.34
C LEU A 33 7.97 -8.05 -21.65
N ASN A 34 8.78 -8.91 -21.04
CA ASN A 34 10.22 -9.01 -21.31
C ASN A 34 10.54 -9.48 -22.73
N HIS A 35 9.69 -10.32 -23.34
CA HIS A 35 9.85 -10.73 -24.73
C HIS A 35 9.69 -9.55 -25.69
N VAL A 36 8.69 -8.70 -25.43
CA VAL A 36 8.44 -7.47 -26.21
C VAL A 36 9.62 -6.50 -26.06
N VAL A 37 10.06 -6.23 -24.83
CA VAL A 37 11.20 -5.32 -24.57
C VAL A 37 12.51 -5.86 -25.16
N SER A 38 12.75 -7.17 -25.08
CA SER A 38 13.92 -7.82 -25.66
C SER A 38 13.92 -7.76 -27.18
N PHE A 39 12.75 -7.82 -27.83
CA PHE A 39 12.62 -7.66 -29.27
C PHE A 39 13.04 -6.24 -29.72
N PHE A 40 12.53 -5.20 -29.07
CA PHE A 40 12.90 -3.82 -29.39
C PHE A 40 14.37 -3.51 -29.08
N ARG A 41 14.93 -4.05 -27.98
CA ARG A 41 16.34 -3.86 -27.62
C ARG A 41 17.31 -4.55 -28.57
N ARG A 42 16.99 -5.77 -29.03
CA ARG A 42 17.79 -6.46 -30.05
C ARG A 42 17.83 -5.68 -31.36
N LYS A 43 16.70 -5.07 -31.74
CA LYS A 43 16.62 -4.20 -32.92
C LYS A 43 17.45 -2.91 -32.76
N ALA A 44 17.70 -2.48 -31.52
CA ALA A 44 18.53 -1.31 -31.18
C ALA A 44 20.01 -1.64 -30.89
N GLY A 45 20.46 -2.90 -31.01
CA GLY A 45 21.85 -3.29 -30.79
C GLY A 45 22.32 -3.27 -29.33
N LEU A 46 21.39 -3.20 -28.38
CA LEU A 46 21.71 -3.14 -26.94
C LEU A 46 21.93 -4.54 -26.34
N PRO A 47 22.81 -4.69 -25.32
CA PRO A 47 23.06 -5.98 -24.67
C PRO A 47 21.80 -6.53 -23.98
N TYR A 48 21.78 -7.83 -23.67
CA TYR A 48 20.65 -8.47 -22.99
C TYR A 48 20.43 -7.90 -21.58
N TRP A 49 19.17 -7.61 -21.23
CA TRP A 49 18.77 -7.19 -19.89
C TRP A 49 17.31 -7.56 -19.66
N SER A 50 17.01 -8.18 -18.51
CA SER A 50 15.66 -8.61 -18.15
C SER A 50 14.97 -7.56 -17.28
N LEU A 51 14.09 -6.76 -17.90
CA LEU A 51 13.23 -5.82 -17.18
C LEU A 51 12.34 -6.56 -16.17
N ALA A 52 11.89 -7.76 -16.54
CA ALA A 52 11.12 -8.64 -15.66
C ALA A 52 11.87 -9.01 -14.38
N ALA A 53 13.14 -9.39 -14.48
CA ALA A 53 13.93 -9.74 -13.30
C ALA A 53 14.14 -8.52 -12.37
N TYR A 54 14.45 -7.36 -12.95
CA TYR A 54 14.64 -6.12 -12.20
C TYR A 54 13.36 -5.68 -11.48
N LEU A 55 12.24 -5.60 -12.21
CA LEU A 55 10.95 -5.20 -11.64
C LEU A 55 10.42 -6.23 -10.64
N LYS A 56 10.60 -7.53 -10.89
CA LYS A 56 10.21 -8.61 -9.96
C LYS A 56 10.84 -8.41 -8.59
N HIS A 57 12.14 -8.17 -8.54
CA HIS A 57 12.83 -7.99 -7.27
C HIS A 57 12.37 -6.74 -6.53
N LYS A 58 12.19 -5.62 -7.23
CA LYS A 58 11.71 -4.37 -6.63
C LYS A 58 10.28 -4.49 -6.10
N VAL A 59 9.36 -5.02 -6.89
CA VAL A 59 7.95 -5.18 -6.51
C VAL A 59 7.80 -6.18 -5.37
N LYS A 60 8.45 -7.35 -5.46
CA LYS A 60 8.39 -8.34 -4.38
C LYS A 60 8.87 -7.77 -3.06
N ASN A 61 9.97 -7.03 -3.07
CA ASN A 61 10.53 -6.43 -1.86
C ASN A 61 9.59 -5.36 -1.28
N ALA A 62 9.02 -4.49 -2.10
CA ALA A 62 8.12 -3.42 -1.66
C ALA A 62 6.83 -3.99 -1.04
N VAL A 63 6.20 -4.95 -1.72
CA VAL A 63 4.95 -5.53 -1.24
C VAL A 63 5.22 -6.34 0.05
N GLN A 64 6.36 -7.03 0.13
CA GLN A 64 6.76 -7.78 1.34
C GLN A 64 6.95 -6.84 2.50
N TYR A 65 7.60 -5.71 2.27
CA TYR A 65 7.77 -4.68 3.27
C TYR A 65 6.40 -4.15 3.79
N ILE A 66 5.46 -3.80 2.91
CA ILE A 66 4.13 -3.32 3.33
C ILE A 66 3.39 -4.37 4.20
N SER A 67 3.30 -5.62 3.73
CA SER A 67 2.51 -6.63 4.45
C SER A 67 3.11 -6.94 5.82
N ASN A 68 4.43 -7.07 5.90
CA ASN A 68 5.11 -7.33 7.16
C ASN A 68 4.95 -6.16 8.14
N PHE A 69 4.87 -4.92 7.63
CA PHE A 69 4.72 -3.71 8.45
C PHE A 69 3.34 -3.69 9.10
N GLU A 70 2.29 -3.91 8.30
CA GLU A 70 0.89 -3.98 8.77
C GLU A 70 0.73 -5.06 9.85
N GLU A 71 1.33 -6.25 9.65
CA GLU A 71 1.30 -7.34 10.62
C GLU A 71 2.00 -6.98 11.95
N CYS A 72 3.17 -6.32 11.89
CA CYS A 72 3.89 -5.91 13.10
C CYS A 72 3.12 -4.86 13.91
N VAL A 73 2.51 -3.90 13.22
CA VAL A 73 1.73 -2.82 13.86
C VAL A 73 0.46 -3.41 14.50
N ALA A 74 -0.24 -4.32 13.83
CA ALA A 74 -1.39 -5.03 14.39
C ALA A 74 -0.98 -5.89 15.61
N TYR A 75 0.16 -6.58 15.55
CA TYR A 75 0.69 -7.36 16.66
C TYR A 75 0.98 -6.51 17.91
N GLU A 76 1.59 -5.34 17.75
CA GLU A 76 1.89 -4.44 18.88
C GLU A 76 0.62 -3.90 19.53
N ALA A 77 -0.41 -3.57 18.73
CA ALA A 77 -1.71 -3.16 19.23
C ALA A 77 -2.37 -4.27 20.07
N LYS A 78 -2.35 -5.50 19.58
CA LYS A 78 -2.87 -6.68 20.30
C LYS A 78 -2.10 -6.93 21.61
N LYS A 79 -0.77 -6.82 21.59
CA LYS A 79 0.08 -6.95 22.77
C LYS A 79 -0.26 -5.90 23.85
N ARG A 80 -0.63 -4.69 23.43
CA ARG A 80 -1.07 -3.60 24.32
C ARG A 80 -2.54 -3.69 24.72
N LYS A 81 -3.29 -4.69 24.23
CA LYS A 81 -4.71 -4.93 24.52
C LYS A 81 -5.59 -3.72 24.17
N VAL A 82 -5.35 -3.13 23.02
CA VAL A 82 -6.21 -2.07 22.45
C VAL A 82 -7.01 -2.60 21.26
N ASP A 83 -8.15 -1.97 20.98
CA ASP A 83 -9.06 -2.40 19.92
C ASP A 83 -8.62 -1.99 18.50
N GLY A 84 -7.67 -1.07 18.39
CA GLY A 84 -7.19 -0.58 17.10
C GLY A 84 -5.96 0.32 17.18
N VAL A 85 -5.36 0.57 16.02
CA VAL A 85 -4.11 1.30 15.84
C VAL A 85 -4.18 2.23 14.64
N VAL A 86 -3.66 3.44 14.80
CA VAL A 86 -3.53 4.46 13.77
C VAL A 86 -2.05 4.73 13.51
N CYS A 87 -1.62 4.64 12.26
CA CYS A 87 -0.23 4.94 11.87
C CYS A 87 -0.13 5.61 10.49
N GLY A 88 1.10 5.90 10.07
CA GLY A 88 1.44 6.46 8.75
C GLY A 88 2.60 5.70 8.11
N HIS A 89 3.59 6.42 7.58
CA HIS A 89 4.91 5.94 7.15
C HIS A 89 5.00 5.14 5.85
N ILE A 90 4.07 4.22 5.56
CA ILE A 90 4.12 3.41 4.33
C ILE A 90 3.38 4.03 3.14
N HIS A 91 2.86 5.25 3.29
CA HIS A 91 2.18 6.02 2.23
C HIS A 91 0.97 5.30 1.59
N ARG A 92 0.37 4.34 2.30
CA ARG A 92 -0.78 3.57 1.84
C ARG A 92 -1.97 3.81 2.76
N ALA A 93 -2.97 4.54 2.28
CA ALA A 93 -4.21 4.76 3.02
C ALA A 93 -5.04 3.47 3.07
N GLU A 94 -5.43 3.04 4.27
CA GLU A 94 -6.20 1.80 4.46
C GLU A 94 -6.91 1.81 5.82
N ILE A 95 -8.15 1.32 5.87
CA ILE A 95 -8.82 0.90 7.12
C ILE A 95 -9.14 -0.57 6.97
N ARG A 96 -8.60 -1.41 7.86
CA ARG A 96 -8.72 -2.86 7.74
C ARG A 96 -8.79 -3.52 9.10
N GLU A 97 -9.66 -4.51 9.25
CA GLU A 97 -9.67 -5.39 10.41
C GLU A 97 -8.62 -6.50 10.26
N MET A 98 -7.74 -6.62 11.24
CA MET A 98 -6.64 -7.58 11.28
C MET A 98 -6.68 -8.34 12.61
N GLU A 99 -7.12 -9.60 12.56
CA GLU A 99 -7.23 -10.48 13.76
C GLU A 99 -7.96 -9.85 14.96
N GLY A 100 -9.04 -9.11 14.72
CA GLY A 100 -9.82 -8.44 15.76
C GLY A 100 -9.21 -7.12 16.26
N THR A 101 -8.19 -6.60 15.57
CA THR A 101 -7.64 -5.25 15.77
C THR A 101 -7.94 -4.40 14.55
N LEU A 102 -8.48 -3.19 14.74
CA LEU A 102 -8.69 -2.26 13.64
C LEU A 102 -7.38 -1.53 13.29
N TYR A 103 -6.84 -1.79 12.12
CA TYR A 103 -5.68 -1.09 11.56
C TYR A 103 -6.15 0.09 10.71
N CYS A 104 -5.58 1.27 10.94
CA CYS A 104 -5.86 2.48 10.17
C CYS A 104 -4.57 3.17 9.76
N ASN A 105 -4.42 3.45 8.47
CA ASN A 105 -3.34 4.26 7.93
C ASN A 105 -3.91 5.43 7.15
N CYS A 106 -3.46 6.64 7.45
CA CYS A 106 -3.94 7.86 6.80
C CYS A 106 -3.36 8.08 5.39
N GLY A 107 -2.37 7.30 4.98
CA GLY A 107 -1.66 7.46 3.72
C GLY A 107 -0.81 8.73 3.71
N ASP A 108 -0.82 9.44 2.59
CA ASP A 108 -0.09 10.68 2.39
C ASP A 108 -0.89 11.73 1.63
N TRP A 109 -0.24 12.86 1.34
CA TRP A 109 -0.83 13.99 0.63
C TRP A 109 -0.34 14.09 -0.82
N VAL A 110 0.40 13.08 -1.30
CA VAL A 110 1.06 13.08 -2.60
C VAL A 110 0.46 12.02 -3.50
N GLU A 111 0.41 10.77 -3.04
CA GLU A 111 -0.11 9.62 -3.76
C GLU A 111 -1.57 9.34 -3.39
N SER A 112 -1.90 9.22 -2.10
CA SER A 112 -3.26 8.86 -1.68
C SER A 112 -4.18 10.07 -1.52
N ASN A 113 -3.62 11.21 -1.08
CA ASN A 113 -4.34 12.47 -0.83
C ASN A 113 -5.56 12.28 0.08
N THR A 114 -5.29 11.64 1.22
CA THR A 114 -6.30 11.17 2.16
C THR A 114 -6.16 11.80 3.54
N ALA A 115 -7.27 11.89 4.25
CA ALA A 115 -7.32 12.20 5.67
C ALA A 115 -8.13 11.13 6.40
N LEU A 116 -7.60 10.59 7.51
CA LEU A 116 -8.36 9.74 8.41
C LEU A 116 -9.14 10.63 9.40
N VAL A 117 -10.45 10.44 9.47
CA VAL A 117 -11.33 11.17 10.38
C VAL A 117 -12.11 10.22 11.27
N GLU A 118 -12.36 10.67 12.50
CA GLU A 118 -13.30 10.03 13.43
C GLU A 118 -14.55 10.91 13.53
N HIS A 119 -15.70 10.31 13.26
CA HIS A 119 -17.01 10.95 13.41
C HIS A 119 -17.44 10.95 14.88
N MET A 120 -18.40 11.81 15.23
CA MET A 120 -18.91 11.92 16.61
C MET A 120 -19.63 10.65 17.10
N ASP A 121 -20.03 9.76 16.19
CA ASP A 121 -20.62 8.46 16.48
C ASP A 121 -19.56 7.34 16.64
N GLY A 122 -18.26 7.68 16.56
CA GLY A 122 -17.13 6.75 16.68
C GLY A 122 -16.76 6.04 15.38
N ARG A 123 -17.42 6.35 14.25
CA ARG A 123 -17.06 5.78 12.95
C ARG A 123 -15.75 6.39 12.44
N LEU A 124 -14.84 5.55 11.95
CA LEU A 124 -13.64 5.99 11.24
C LEU A 124 -13.86 5.98 9.73
N GLU A 125 -13.35 7.00 9.04
CA GLU A 125 -13.47 7.16 7.59
C GLU A 125 -12.19 7.74 6.98
N LEU A 126 -11.84 7.27 5.77
CA LEU A 126 -10.81 7.88 4.94
C LEU A 126 -11.46 8.82 3.93
N ILE A 127 -11.23 10.13 4.09
CA ILE A 127 -11.68 11.14 3.14
C ILE A 127 -10.63 11.29 2.05
N HIS A 128 -11.05 11.17 0.78
CA HIS A 128 -10.21 11.42 -0.39
C HIS A 128 -10.42 12.84 -0.93
N TRP A 129 -9.41 13.69 -0.83
CA TRP A 129 -9.52 15.10 -1.20
C TRP A 129 -9.71 15.33 -2.71
N SER A 130 -9.14 14.46 -3.56
CA SER A 130 -9.21 14.63 -5.03
C SER A 130 -10.58 14.27 -5.63
N GLN A 131 -11.36 13.42 -4.96
CA GLN A 131 -12.68 12.98 -5.48
C GLN A 131 -13.82 13.93 -5.08
N GLU A 132 -13.77 14.54 -3.89
CA GLU A 132 -14.86 15.42 -3.43
C GLU A 132 -14.99 16.72 -4.21
N LYS A 133 -13.90 17.22 -4.82
CA LYS A 133 -13.92 18.51 -5.54
C LYS A 133 -14.51 18.44 -6.94
N LEU A 134 -14.50 17.28 -7.60
CA LEU A 134 -15.07 17.16 -8.96
C LEU A 134 -16.62 17.15 -8.90
N VAL A 135 -17.20 16.44 -7.93
CA VAL A 135 -18.67 16.33 -7.80
C VAL A 135 -19.32 17.65 -7.36
N LYS A 136 -18.68 18.41 -6.47
CA LYS A 136 -19.24 19.70 -6.01
C LYS A 136 -19.19 20.81 -7.06
N ARG A 137 -18.25 20.74 -8.01
CA ARG A 137 -18.07 21.79 -9.03
C ARG A 137 -19.04 21.65 -10.21
N GLU A 138 -19.51 20.45 -10.51
CA GLU A 138 -20.53 20.24 -11.54
C GLU A 138 -21.95 20.57 -11.04
N LEU A 139 -22.27 20.25 -9.77
CA LEU A 139 -23.59 20.57 -9.19
C LEU A 139 -23.81 22.06 -8.89
N SER A 140 -22.73 22.84 -8.75
CA SER A 140 -22.80 24.30 -8.58
C SER A 140 -22.71 25.09 -9.89
N ALA A 141 -22.49 24.41 -11.02
CA ALA A 141 -22.47 25.02 -12.36
C ALA A 141 -23.80 24.85 -13.12
N VAL A 142 -24.80 24.16 -12.53
CA VAL A 142 -26.11 23.86 -13.13
C VAL A 142 -27.29 24.37 -12.26
N ALA A 143 -27.02 25.23 -11.27
CA ALA A 143 -28.03 25.91 -10.46
C ALA A 143 -27.89 27.43 -10.64
#